data_AF-A0A316QFA7-F1
#
_entry.id   AF-A0A316QFA7-F1
#
_cell.length_a   1.000
_cell.length_b   1.000
_cell.length_c   1.000
_cell.angle_alpha   90.00
_cell.angle_beta   90.00
_cell.angle_gamma   90.00
#
_symmetry.space_group_name_H-M   'P 1'
#
loop_
_entity.id
_entity.type
_entity.pdbx_description
1 polymer ?
#
loop_
_entity_poly.entity_id
_entity_poly.type
_entity_poly.pdbx_seq_one_letter_code
_entity_poly.pdbx_strand_id
1 'polypeptide(L)'
;MATDLVGNEKLQRFIQLLSDLNHETAEAFSTGKTELLHKMNDTILEMYAIQQKGTEEAYTAIEEDCQIIYRNFNAIIAMLKSNESVFFDTATSVAVKKFLRNVFDANISILTAYGLV
;
A
#
# COMPACT_ATOMS: atom_id res chain seq x y z
N MET A 1 20.67 6.63 -15.61
CA MET A 1 19.35 6.53 -16.24
C MET A 1 18.36 7.32 -15.39
N ALA A 2 18.33 8.65 -15.52
CA ALA A 2 17.65 9.54 -14.57
C ALA A 2 16.77 10.61 -15.27
N THR A 3 16.14 10.28 -16.40
CA THR A 3 15.53 11.29 -17.29
C THR A 3 14.03 11.15 -17.57
N ASP A 4 13.30 10.20 -16.99
CA ASP A 4 11.87 10.00 -17.36
C ASP A 4 10.83 10.38 -16.28
N LEU A 5 11.22 11.08 -15.21
CA LEU A 5 10.24 11.60 -14.23
C LEU A 5 9.66 12.96 -14.63
N VAL A 6 10.30 13.71 -15.54
CA VAL A 6 9.83 15.04 -15.98
C VAL A 6 8.81 14.87 -17.10
N GLY A 7 7.52 14.97 -16.77
CA GLY A 7 6.41 14.94 -17.74
C GLY A 7 5.40 13.80 -17.54
N ASN A 8 5.67 12.88 -16.60
CA ASN A 8 4.78 11.77 -16.27
C ASN A 8 4.03 12.01 -14.96
N GLU A 9 2.99 12.83 -15.03
CA GLU A 9 2.17 13.23 -13.87
C GLU A 9 1.57 12.02 -13.13
N LYS A 10 1.27 10.94 -13.85
CA LYS A 10 0.74 9.70 -13.25
C LYS A 10 1.79 8.97 -12.43
N LEU A 11 3.00 8.82 -12.95
CA LEU A 11 4.10 8.20 -12.20
C LEU A 11 4.49 9.02 -10.99
N GLN A 12 4.53 10.36 -11.11
CA GLN A 12 4.74 11.25 -9.97
C GLN A 12 3.64 11.09 -8.91
N ARG A 13 2.37 11.01 -9.33
CA ARG A 13 1.25 10.76 -8.42
C ARG A 13 1.37 9.39 -7.75
N PHE A 14 1.75 8.35 -8.50
CA PHE A 14 1.97 7.02 -7.96
C PHE A 14 3.07 7.01 -6.89
N ILE A 15 4.19 7.70 -7.15
CA ILE A 15 5.29 7.85 -6.18
C ILE A 15 4.83 8.60 -4.92
N GLN A 16 4.04 9.66 -5.07
CA GLN A 16 3.47 10.37 -3.93
C GLN A 16 2.58 9.43 -3.09
N LEU A 17 1.73 8.64 -3.73
CA LEU A 17 0.84 7.68 -3.06
C LEU A 17 1.63 6.58 -2.33
N LEU A 18 2.77 6.12 -2.86
CA LEU A 18 3.66 5.20 -2.14
C LEU A 18 4.21 5.83 -0.85
N SER A 19 4.62 7.10 -0.91
CA SER A 19 5.09 7.85 0.25
C SER A 19 3.98 8.02 1.29
N ASP A 20 2.77 8.39 0.84
CA ASP A 20 1.59 8.52 1.68
C ASP A 20 1.24 7.18 2.36
N LEU A 21 1.22 6.09 1.59
CA LEU A 21 0.97 4.74 2.11
C LEU A 21 2.02 4.30 3.14
N ASN A 22 3.28 4.69 2.95
CA ASN A 22 4.36 4.38 3.90
C ASN A 22 4.10 5.07 5.25
N HIS A 23 3.75 6.36 5.21
CA HIS A 23 3.40 7.12 6.40
C HIS A 23 2.16 6.55 7.10
N GLU A 24 1.11 6.26 6.33
CA GLU A 24 -0.14 5.70 6.85
C GLU A 24 0.06 4.33 7.48
N THR A 25 0.89 3.47 6.88
CA THR A 25 1.20 2.15 7.44
C THR A 25 1.95 2.28 8.76
N ALA A 26 2.93 3.20 8.85
CA ALA A 26 3.66 3.47 10.09
C ALA A 26 2.75 4.03 11.20
N GLU A 27 1.81 4.92 10.85
CA GLU A 27 0.83 5.45 11.78
C GLU A 27 -0.17 4.37 12.25
N ALA A 28 -0.63 3.50 11.34
CA ALA A 28 -1.51 2.39 11.68
C ALA A 28 -0.82 1.40 12.64
N PHE A 29 0.48 1.14 12.45
CA PHE A 29 1.27 0.31 13.35
C PHE A 29 1.41 0.91 14.76
N SER A 30 1.66 2.21 14.85
CA SER A 30 1.92 2.87 16.13
C SER A 30 0.64 3.12 16.93
N THR A 31 -0.48 3.44 16.26
CA THR A 31 -1.71 3.87 16.93
C THR A 31 -2.77 2.78 17.02
N GLY A 32 -2.76 1.79 16.10
CA GLY A 32 -3.82 0.79 15.98
C GLY A 32 -5.19 1.34 15.58
N LYS A 33 -5.27 2.60 15.14
CA LYS A 33 -6.55 3.24 14.76
C LYS A 33 -7.06 2.69 13.44
N THR A 34 -8.27 2.12 13.45
CA THR A 34 -8.93 1.57 12.26
C THR A 34 -9.33 2.64 11.24
N GLU A 35 -9.50 3.89 11.67
CA GLU A 35 -9.77 5.03 10.78
C GLU A 35 -8.67 5.21 9.71
N LEU A 36 -7.42 4.88 10.05
CA LEU A 36 -6.29 4.93 9.11
C LEU A 36 -6.44 3.90 7.98
N LEU A 37 -7.15 2.79 8.22
CA LEU A 37 -7.41 1.78 7.19
C LEU A 37 -8.35 2.32 6.10
N HIS A 38 -9.25 3.27 6.41
CA HIS A 38 -10.03 3.93 5.36
C HIS A 38 -9.16 4.79 4.46
N LYS A 39 -8.24 5.56 5.05
CA LYS A 39 -7.29 6.39 4.29
C LYS A 39 -6.37 5.54 3.42
N MET A 40 -5.80 4.47 3.99
CA MET A 40 -4.97 3.51 3.25
C MET A 40 -5.74 2.86 2.09
N ASN A 41 -7.03 2.57 2.27
CA ASN A 41 -7.86 2.02 1.20
C ASN A 41 -7.95 2.96 0.00
N ASP A 42 -8.20 4.25 0.25
CA ASP A 42 -8.31 5.24 -0.82
C ASP A 42 -6.96 5.40 -1.56
N THR A 43 -5.85 5.47 -0.80
CA THR A 43 -4.49 5.51 -1.35
C THR A 43 -4.22 4.30 -2.26
N ILE A 44 -4.53 3.09 -1.78
CA ILE A 44 -4.28 1.83 -2.50
C ILE A 44 -5.17 1.70 -3.75
N LEU A 45 -6.42 2.13 -3.68
CA LEU A 45 -7.32 2.13 -4.85
C LEU A 45 -6.81 3.08 -5.94
N GLU A 46 -6.29 4.24 -5.57
CA GLU A 46 -5.72 5.18 -6.53
C GLU A 46 -4.42 4.63 -7.15
N MET A 47 -3.54 4.04 -6.33
CA MET A 47 -2.34 3.34 -6.82
C MET A 47 -2.70 2.25 -7.85
N TYR A 48 -3.67 1.40 -7.51
CA TYR A 48 -4.15 0.34 -8.40
C TYR A 48 -4.67 0.94 -9.72
N ALA A 49 -5.49 1.99 -9.65
CA ALA A 49 -6.06 2.63 -10.84
C ALA A 49 -5.01 3.25 -11.76
N ILE A 50 -3.92 3.79 -11.20
CA ILE A 50 -2.80 4.33 -11.97
C ILE A 50 -2.00 3.20 -12.63
N GLN A 51 -1.61 2.19 -11.86
CA GLN A 51 -0.80 1.07 -12.35
C GLN A 51 -1.53 0.29 -13.45
N GLN A 52 -2.80 -0.06 -13.26
CA GLN A 52 -3.58 -0.85 -14.23
C GLN A 52 -3.76 -0.15 -15.58
N LYS A 53 -3.75 1.18 -15.58
CA LYS A 53 -3.87 2.00 -16.80
C LYS A 53 -2.51 2.44 -17.35
N GLY A 54 -1.43 2.15 -16.65
CA GLY A 54 -0.06 2.43 -17.06
C GLY A 54 0.47 1.31 -17.96
N THR A 55 1.19 1.67 -19.02
CA THR A 55 1.84 0.73 -19.94
C THR A 55 3.36 0.82 -19.89
N GLU A 56 3.89 1.55 -18.92
CA GLU A 56 5.31 1.87 -18.79
C GLU A 56 6.06 0.75 -18.09
N GLU A 57 7.31 0.49 -18.50
CA GLU A 57 8.19 -0.51 -17.88
C GLU A 57 8.37 -0.29 -16.37
N ALA A 58 8.27 0.96 -15.92
CA ALA A 58 8.32 1.34 -14.52
C ALA A 58 7.24 0.66 -13.66
N TYR A 59 6.06 0.34 -14.21
CA TYR A 59 5.00 -0.39 -13.49
C TYR A 59 5.19 -1.90 -13.54
N THR A 60 5.76 -2.42 -14.64
CA THR A 60 6.08 -3.86 -14.77
C THR A 60 7.14 -4.29 -13.78
N ALA A 61 8.16 -3.44 -13.58
CA ALA A 61 9.28 -3.73 -12.67
C ALA A 61 8.86 -3.91 -11.20
N ILE A 62 7.71 -3.35 -10.81
CA ILE A 62 7.20 -3.34 -9.43
C ILE A 62 5.88 -4.12 -9.29
N GLU A 63 5.44 -4.81 -10.35
CA GLU A 63 4.10 -5.40 -10.40
C GLU A 63 3.90 -6.41 -9.27
N GLU A 64 4.89 -7.24 -9.00
CA GLU A 64 4.83 -8.25 -7.94
C GLU A 64 4.65 -7.62 -6.56
N ASP A 65 5.43 -6.57 -6.24
CA ASP A 65 5.32 -5.84 -4.99
C ASP A 65 3.98 -5.11 -4.85
N CYS A 66 3.46 -4.51 -5.94
CA CYS A 66 2.11 -3.95 -5.96
C CYS A 66 1.05 -5.01 -5.66
N GLN A 67 1.15 -6.21 -6.24
CA GLN A 67 0.23 -7.31 -5.94
C GLN A 67 0.30 -7.75 -4.48
N ILE A 68 1.47 -7.72 -3.84
CA ILE A 68 1.62 -7.97 -2.41
C ILE A 68 0.82 -6.93 -1.62
N ILE A 69 0.97 -5.63 -1.94
CA ILE A 69 0.20 -4.56 -1.27
C ILE A 69 -1.30 -4.82 -1.40
N TYR A 70 -1.81 -5.02 -2.63
CA TYR A 70 -3.24 -5.14 -2.88
C TYR A 70 -3.86 -6.38 -2.23
N ARG A 71 -3.19 -7.54 -2.31
CA ARG A 71 -3.72 -8.79 -1.75
C ARG A 71 -3.74 -8.74 -0.22
N ASN A 72 -2.70 -8.22 0.40
CA ASN A 72 -2.64 -8.12 1.86
C ASN A 72 -3.67 -7.10 2.37
N PHE A 73 -3.86 -5.98 1.67
CA PHE A 73 -4.85 -5.00 2.07
C PHE A 73 -6.30 -5.50 1.88
N ASN A 74 -6.59 -6.22 0.80
CA ASN A 74 -7.86 -6.92 0.64
C ASN A 74 -8.12 -7.94 1.75
N ALA A 75 -7.08 -8.65 2.22
CA ALA A 75 -7.21 -9.56 3.35
C ALA A 75 -7.55 -8.83 4.65
N ILE A 76 -6.94 -7.66 4.90
CA ILE A 76 -7.31 -6.79 6.03
C ILE A 76 -8.80 -6.45 5.93
N ILE A 77 -9.26 -5.88 4.81
CA ILE A 77 -10.67 -5.49 4.62
C ILE A 77 -11.61 -6.69 4.82
N ALA A 78 -11.27 -7.86 4.28
CA ALA A 78 -12.08 -9.06 4.44
C ALA A 78 -12.23 -9.45 5.92
N MET A 79 -11.13 -9.40 6.68
CA MET A 79 -11.15 -9.67 8.12
C MET A 79 -11.96 -8.63 8.90
N LEU A 80 -11.85 -7.34 8.53
CA LEU A 80 -12.66 -6.28 9.14
C LEU A 80 -14.15 -6.51 8.92
N LYS A 81 -14.54 -6.89 7.70
CA LYS A 81 -15.94 -7.14 7.34
C LYS A 81 -16.50 -8.40 8.01
N SER A 82 -15.67 -9.42 8.23
CA SER A 82 -16.09 -10.64 8.93
C SER A 82 -16.10 -10.50 10.45
N ASN A 83 -15.52 -9.44 10.99
CA ASN A 83 -15.53 -9.20 12.43
C ASN A 83 -16.81 -8.44 12.83
N GLU A 84 -17.80 -9.17 13.33
CA GLU A 84 -19.03 -8.59 13.88
C GLU A 84 -18.80 -7.84 15.21
N SER A 85 -17.63 -8.03 15.84
CA SER A 85 -17.22 -7.33 17.04
C SER A 85 -16.57 -5.98 16.72
N VAL A 86 -16.93 -4.96 17.49
CA VAL A 86 -16.31 -3.62 17.46
C VAL A 86 -14.82 -3.67 17.85
N PHE A 87 -14.36 -4.79 18.42
CA PHE A 87 -12.97 -4.99 18.84
C PHE A 87 -12.33 -6.19 18.12
N PHE A 88 -11.05 -6.08 17.79
CA PHE A 88 -10.25 -7.22 17.34
C PHE A 88 -9.95 -8.14 18.50
N ASP A 89 -10.21 -9.43 18.33
CA ASP A 89 -9.58 -10.44 19.18
C ASP A 89 -8.06 -10.50 18.92
N THR A 90 -7.33 -11.19 19.81
CA THR A 90 -5.87 -11.28 19.72
C THR A 90 -5.42 -11.90 18.39
N ALA A 91 -6.13 -12.91 17.89
CA ALA A 91 -5.78 -13.58 16.64
C ALA A 91 -5.92 -12.65 15.43
N THR A 92 -7.01 -11.90 15.38
CA THR A 92 -7.32 -10.89 14.36
C THR A 92 -6.30 -9.77 14.40
N SER A 93 -5.97 -9.27 15.60
CA SER A 93 -4.93 -8.23 15.76
C SER A 93 -3.56 -8.70 15.23
N VAL A 94 -3.17 -9.94 15.54
CA VAL A 94 -1.90 -10.51 15.05
C VAL A 94 -1.90 -10.67 13.53
N ALA A 95 -3.01 -11.15 12.95
CA ALA A 95 -3.13 -11.30 11.50
C ALA A 95 -3.12 -9.96 10.77
N VAL A 96 -3.87 -8.95 11.24
CA VAL A 96 -3.87 -7.60 10.67
C VAL A 96 -2.47 -7.00 10.72
N LYS A 97 -1.75 -7.13 11.83
CA LYS A 97 -0.35 -6.67 11.94
C LYS A 97 0.57 -7.35 10.92
N LYS A 98 0.40 -8.66 10.69
CA LYS A 98 1.17 -9.39 9.69
C LYS A 98 0.90 -8.87 8.28
N PHE A 99 -0.36 -8.61 7.93
CA PHE A 99 -0.71 -8.08 6.62
C PHE A 99 -0.22 -6.65 6.43
N LEU A 100 -0.35 -5.78 7.44
CA LEU A 100 0.24 -4.44 7.42
C LEU A 100 1.76 -4.50 7.25
N ARG A 101 2.43 -5.50 7.83
CA ARG A 101 3.88 -5.68 7.68
C ARG A 101 4.25 -6.02 6.25
N ASN A 102 3.51 -6.93 5.63
CA ASN A 102 3.72 -7.28 4.22
C ASN A 102 3.50 -6.08 3.28
N VAL A 103 2.49 -5.23 3.57
CA VAL A 103 2.26 -3.98 2.83
C VAL A 103 3.45 -3.04 2.98
N PHE A 104 3.96 -2.87 4.21
CA PHE A 104 5.13 -2.02 4.48
C PHE A 104 6.37 -2.50 3.73
N ASP A 105 6.72 -3.78 3.86
CA ASP A 105 7.94 -4.34 3.26
C ASP A 105 7.89 -4.25 1.72
N ALA A 106 6.73 -4.51 1.10
CA ALA A 106 6.54 -4.32 -0.33
C ALA A 106 6.65 -2.84 -0.74
N ASN A 107 6.07 -1.92 0.03
CA ASN A 107 6.19 -0.49 -0.26
C ASN A 107 7.66 -0.02 -0.23
N ILE A 108 8.43 -0.47 0.75
CA ILE A 108 9.87 -0.19 0.81
C ILE A 108 10.60 -0.76 -0.41
N SER A 109 10.30 -2.00 -0.82
CA SER A 109 10.87 -2.60 -2.03
C SER A 109 10.66 -1.73 -3.28
N ILE A 110 9.43 -1.24 -3.47
CA ILE A 110 9.08 -0.35 -4.59
C ILE A 110 9.84 0.97 -4.52
N LEU A 111 9.88 1.61 -3.34
CA LEU A 111 10.60 2.86 -3.15
C LEU A 111 12.10 2.70 -3.44
N THR A 112 12.71 1.59 -3.02
CA THR A 112 14.11 1.26 -3.35
C THR A 112 14.30 1.01 -4.85
N ALA A 113 13.37 0.32 -5.53
CA ALA A 113 13.43 0.10 -6.97
C ALA A 113 13.41 1.42 -7.77
N TYR A 114 12.73 2.44 -7.25
CA TYR A 114 12.73 3.80 -7.80
C TYR A 114 13.87 4.70 -7.29
N GLY A 115 14.74 4.21 -6.41
CA GLY A 115 15.86 4.98 -5.86
C GLY A 115 15.45 6.12 -4.93
N LEU A 116 14.30 5.97 -4.24
CA LEU A 116 13.72 6.99 -3.37
C LEU A 116 14.09 6.80 -1.89
N VAL A 117 14.60 5.62 -1.52
CA VAL A 117 15.12 5.27 -0.18
C VAL A 117 16.30 4.30 -0.28
#